data_AF-A0A5Q2MEH7-F1
#
_entry.id   AF-A0A5Q2MEH7-F1
#
_cell.length_a   1.000
_cell.length_b   1.000
_cell.length_c   1.000
_cell.angle_alpha   90.00
_cell.angle_beta   90.00
_cell.angle_gamma   90.00
#
_symmetry.space_group_name_H-M   'P 1'
#
loop_
_entity.id
_entity.type
_entity.pdbx_description
1 polymer ?
#
loop_
_entity_poly.entity_id
_entity_poly.type
_entity_poly.pdbx_seq_one_letter_code
_entity_poly.pdbx_strand_id
1 'polypeptide(L)'
;MTKTLTMLTAVIVFVVGTIVGVRLLVSGTEASATQSTCRSSVVAKGERLNSNVVRVNVFNASARSGLANRVTINLQANGFLGGRIGNSTSKTKPGRVAILTADKKDPRVRLVASQFRDKVTYAKPDIDVAGGVTVVIGDKFSGLKSKSRTSIKSNRDIKVCIPVVPLP
;
A
#
# COMPACT_ATOMS: atom_id res chain seq x y z
N MET A 1 -15.37 -13.47 66.76
CA MET A 1 -14.32 -12.51 66.36
C MET A 1 -13.50 -12.95 65.14
N THR A 2 -13.20 -14.25 64.97
CA THR A 2 -12.40 -14.77 63.84
C THR A 2 -13.11 -14.74 62.48
N LYS A 3 -14.43 -14.97 62.42
CA LYS A 3 -15.22 -14.94 61.17
C LYS A 3 -15.36 -13.53 60.56
N THR A 4 -15.51 -12.50 61.39
CA THR A 4 -15.57 -11.10 60.94
C THR A 4 -14.21 -10.60 60.44
N LEU A 5 -13.11 -11.05 61.08
CA LEU A 5 -11.76 -10.70 60.66
C LEU A 5 -11.39 -11.31 59.30
N THR A 6 -11.79 -12.55 59.04
CA THR A 6 -11.58 -13.24 57.74
C THR A 6 -12.42 -12.65 56.61
N MET A 7 -13.67 -12.26 56.91
CA MET A 7 -14.53 -11.59 55.92
C MET A 7 -13.99 -10.20 55.55
N LEU A 8 -13.52 -9.43 56.54
CA LEU A 8 -12.90 -8.12 56.31
C LEU A 8 -11.63 -8.21 55.45
N THR A 9 -10.77 -9.20 55.72
CA THR A 9 -9.55 -9.42 54.93
C THR A 9 -9.85 -9.82 53.50
N ALA A 10 -10.84 -10.70 53.26
CA ALA A 10 -11.25 -11.09 51.91
C ALA A 10 -11.77 -9.89 51.10
N VAL A 11 -12.58 -9.02 51.72
CA VAL A 11 -13.09 -7.80 51.08
C VAL A 11 -11.95 -6.85 50.71
N ILE A 12 -10.98 -6.64 51.59
CA ILE A 12 -9.83 -5.77 51.31
C ILE A 12 -9.02 -6.29 50.13
N VAL A 13 -8.73 -7.60 50.08
CA VAL A 13 -7.99 -8.22 48.96
C VAL A 13 -8.75 -8.06 47.65
N PHE A 14 -10.08 -8.22 47.66
CA PHE A 14 -10.91 -8.06 46.46
C PHE A 14 -10.94 -6.62 45.95
N VAL A 15 -11.06 -5.63 46.85
CA VAL A 15 -11.05 -4.21 46.47
C VAL A 15 -9.67 -3.81 45.91
N VAL A 16 -8.57 -4.25 46.52
CA VAL A 16 -7.24 -3.96 46.00
C VAL A 16 -7.03 -4.62 44.63
N GLY A 17 -7.43 -5.89 44.47
CA GLY A 17 -7.33 -6.61 43.20
C GLY A 17 -8.13 -5.97 42.07
N THR A 18 -9.35 -5.49 42.35
CA THR A 18 -10.18 -4.78 41.37
C THR A 18 -9.61 -3.42 40.98
N ILE A 19 -9.09 -2.65 41.93
CA ILE A 19 -8.42 -1.37 41.65
C ILE A 19 -7.18 -1.60 40.77
N VAL A 20 -6.33 -2.56 41.13
CA VAL A 20 -5.13 -2.90 40.35
C VAL A 20 -5.53 -3.43 38.96
N GLY A 21 -6.51 -4.31 38.87
CA GLY A 21 -7.00 -4.85 37.60
C GLY A 21 -7.56 -3.76 36.67
N VAL A 22 -8.38 -2.85 37.19
CA VAL A 22 -8.90 -1.71 36.41
C VAL A 22 -7.78 -0.77 36.00
N ARG A 23 -6.80 -0.52 36.87
CA ARG A 23 -5.62 0.27 36.51
C ARG A 23 -4.81 -0.39 35.39
N LEU A 24 -4.61 -1.70 35.43
CA LEU A 24 -3.91 -2.44 34.37
C LEU A 24 -4.71 -2.47 33.05
N LEU A 25 -6.03 -2.56 33.11
CA LEU A 25 -6.89 -2.51 31.92
C LEU A 25 -6.95 -1.12 31.27
N VAL A 26 -6.83 -0.05 32.07
CA VAL A 26 -6.92 1.35 31.62
C VAL A 26 -5.55 1.98 31.40
N SER A 27 -4.47 1.39 31.92
CA SER A 27 -3.09 1.62 31.47
C SER A 27 -2.96 1.08 30.05
N GLY A 28 -3.56 1.81 29.11
CA GLY A 28 -3.41 1.57 27.70
C GLY A 28 -1.94 1.39 27.41
N THR A 29 -1.61 0.31 26.73
CA THR A 29 -0.28 0.15 26.15
C THR A 29 0.01 1.45 25.43
N GLU A 30 1.03 2.21 25.83
CA GLU A 30 1.46 3.33 25.02
C GLU A 30 1.75 2.72 23.65
N ALA A 31 0.85 2.98 22.70
CA ALA A 31 0.98 2.51 21.35
C ALA A 31 2.29 3.10 20.89
N SER A 32 3.34 2.26 20.89
CA SER A 32 4.71 2.62 20.52
C SER A 32 4.57 3.56 19.35
N ALA A 33 4.87 4.85 19.58
CA ALA A 33 4.50 5.93 18.67
C ALA A 33 4.88 5.46 17.28
N THR A 34 3.88 5.19 16.44
CA THR A 34 4.06 4.49 15.15
C THR A 34 5.22 5.16 14.44
N GLN A 35 6.43 4.58 14.56
CA GLN A 35 7.62 5.21 14.01
C GLN A 35 7.30 5.29 12.54
N SER A 36 7.24 6.52 12.00
CA SER A 36 6.78 6.74 10.64
C SER A 36 7.63 5.85 9.74
N THR A 37 7.05 4.78 9.21
CA THR A 37 7.74 3.78 8.37
C THR A 37 8.15 4.36 7.02
N CYS A 38 8.06 5.68 6.87
CA CYS A 38 8.09 6.44 5.66
C CYS A 38 8.76 7.79 5.93
N ARG A 39 9.98 7.98 5.41
CA ARG A 39 10.57 9.32 5.31
C ARG A 39 10.07 9.95 4.00
N SER A 40 9.39 11.08 4.12
CA SER A 40 9.01 11.88 2.95
C SER A 40 10.27 12.44 2.30
N SER A 41 10.54 12.04 1.06
CA SER A 41 11.64 12.56 0.26
C SER A 41 11.11 13.21 -1.01
N VAL A 42 11.80 14.22 -1.50
CA VAL A 42 11.47 14.89 -2.76
C VAL A 42 12.44 14.39 -3.81
N VAL A 43 11.93 13.70 -4.82
CA VAL A 43 12.69 13.44 -6.05
C VAL A 43 12.62 14.72 -6.87
N ALA A 44 13.75 15.40 -7.00
CA ALA A 44 13.82 16.67 -7.70
C ALA A 44 13.59 16.48 -9.21
N LYS A 45 13.15 17.54 -9.89
CA LYS A 45 13.11 17.60 -11.35
C LYS A 45 14.49 17.29 -11.93
N GLY A 46 14.54 16.34 -12.86
CA GLY A 46 15.77 15.86 -13.49
C GLY A 46 16.42 14.67 -12.78
N GLU A 47 16.05 14.40 -11.53
CA GLU A 47 16.53 13.25 -10.77
C GLU A 47 15.86 11.94 -11.24
N ARG A 48 16.52 10.81 -10.98
CA ARG A 48 16.02 9.49 -11.37
C ARG A 48 14.96 9.00 -10.38
N LEU A 49 13.71 8.89 -10.85
CA LEU A 49 12.65 8.17 -10.15
C LEU A 49 12.81 6.68 -10.40
N ASN A 50 13.10 5.92 -9.36
CA ASN A 50 13.23 4.46 -9.39
C ASN A 50 11.91 3.76 -9.07
N SER A 51 11.74 2.52 -9.51
CA SER A 51 10.52 1.72 -9.27
C SER A 51 10.27 1.42 -7.80
N ASN A 52 11.33 1.30 -6.99
CA ASN A 52 11.29 0.97 -5.55
C ASN A 52 10.62 2.02 -4.66
N VAL A 53 10.30 3.19 -5.20
CA VAL A 53 9.53 4.23 -4.50
C VAL A 53 8.13 4.43 -5.11
N VAL A 54 7.75 3.62 -6.10
CA VAL A 54 6.46 3.70 -6.79
C VAL A 54 5.58 2.53 -6.38
N ARG A 55 4.49 2.85 -5.67
CA ARG A 55 3.45 1.90 -5.32
C ARG A 55 2.45 1.73 -6.44
N VAL A 56 2.08 0.48 -6.73
CA VAL A 56 1.16 0.12 -7.80
C VAL A 56 0.00 -0.70 -7.27
N ASN A 57 -1.22 -0.20 -7.48
CA ASN A 57 -2.45 -0.94 -7.21
C ASN A 57 -2.89 -1.65 -8.49
N VAL A 58 -3.27 -2.92 -8.41
CA VAL A 58 -3.64 -3.72 -9.58
C VAL A 58 -5.04 -4.31 -9.37
N PHE A 59 -5.95 -3.93 -10.27
CA PHE A 59 -7.32 -4.42 -10.27
C PHE A 59 -7.61 -5.27 -11.50
N ASN A 60 -8.32 -6.37 -11.30
CA ASN A 60 -8.71 -7.31 -12.34
C ASN A 60 -10.10 -6.95 -12.90
N ALA A 61 -10.18 -6.56 -14.16
CA ALA A 61 -11.44 -6.40 -14.90
C ALA A 61 -11.69 -7.56 -15.88
N SER A 62 -10.92 -8.64 -15.77
CA SER A 62 -11.00 -9.84 -16.60
C SER A 62 -11.73 -10.98 -15.89
N ALA A 63 -12.17 -11.98 -16.65
CA ALA A 63 -12.69 -13.25 -16.12
C ALA A 63 -11.58 -14.20 -15.61
N ARG A 64 -10.30 -13.84 -15.77
CA ARG A 64 -9.16 -14.69 -15.44
C ARG A 64 -8.82 -14.59 -13.95
N SER A 65 -9.03 -15.68 -13.21
CA SER A 65 -8.69 -15.76 -11.78
C SER A 65 -7.19 -15.55 -11.51
N GLY A 66 -6.91 -14.82 -10.44
CA GLY A 66 -5.55 -14.53 -9.96
C GLY A 66 -4.71 -13.62 -10.87
N LEU A 67 -5.30 -13.04 -11.93
CA LEU A 67 -4.54 -12.23 -12.89
C LEU A 67 -3.89 -11.00 -12.25
N ALA A 68 -4.64 -10.26 -11.43
CA ALA A 68 -4.10 -9.10 -10.72
C ALA A 68 -2.93 -9.47 -9.81
N ASN A 69 -3.04 -10.58 -9.07
CA ASN A 69 -1.96 -11.04 -8.20
C ASN A 69 -0.68 -11.36 -8.98
N ARG A 70 -0.79 -12.11 -10.09
CA ARG A 70 0.36 -12.41 -10.97
C ARG A 70 0.99 -11.14 -11.54
N VAL A 71 0.19 -10.16 -11.94
CA VAL A 71 0.70 -8.87 -12.43
C VAL A 71 1.42 -8.11 -11.33
N THR A 72 0.89 -8.09 -10.11
CA THR A 72 1.56 -7.46 -8.96
C THR A 72 2.91 -8.11 -8.67
N ILE A 73 2.98 -9.44 -8.62
CA ILE A 73 4.24 -10.17 -8.41
C ILE A 73 5.28 -9.80 -9.48
N ASN A 74 4.87 -9.76 -10.76
CA ASN A 74 5.78 -9.40 -11.84
C ASN A 74 6.24 -7.94 -11.77
N LEU A 75 5.38 -7.02 -11.32
CA LEU A 75 5.77 -5.63 -11.08
C LEU A 75 6.72 -5.52 -9.87
N GLN A 76 6.48 -6.28 -8.80
CA GLN A 76 7.39 -6.34 -7.65
C GLN A 76 8.76 -6.90 -8.03
N ALA A 77 8.82 -7.89 -8.92
CA ALA A 77 10.07 -8.39 -9.47
C ALA A 77 10.85 -7.29 -10.24
N ASN A 78 10.15 -6.33 -10.83
CA ASN A 78 10.73 -5.13 -11.45
C ASN A 78 11.00 -3.99 -10.43
N GLY A 79 10.90 -4.29 -9.14
CA GLY A 79 11.20 -3.39 -8.04
C GLY A 79 10.07 -2.45 -7.64
N PHE A 80 8.85 -2.58 -8.16
CA PHE A 80 7.74 -1.73 -7.71
C PHE A 80 7.22 -2.14 -6.32
N LEU A 81 6.68 -1.18 -5.58
CA LEU A 81 6.01 -1.48 -4.31
C LEU A 81 4.60 -2.01 -4.57
N GLY A 82 4.26 -3.13 -3.92
CA GLY A 82 2.92 -3.71 -3.97
C GLY A 82 1.90 -2.78 -3.29
N GLY A 83 0.79 -2.52 -3.98
CA GLY A 83 -0.36 -1.81 -3.44
C GLY A 83 -1.56 -2.73 -3.25
N ARG A 84 -2.76 -2.17 -3.43
CA ARG A 84 -4.02 -2.92 -3.37
C ARG A 84 -4.14 -3.87 -4.55
N ILE A 85 -4.65 -5.06 -4.29
CA ILE A 85 -4.93 -6.10 -5.29
C ILE A 85 -6.40 -6.51 -5.15
N GLY A 86 -7.13 -6.61 -6.25
CA GLY A 86 -8.52 -7.05 -6.19
C GLY A 86 -9.21 -7.09 -7.54
N ASN A 87 -10.52 -7.31 -7.55
CA ASN A 87 -11.35 -7.15 -8.74
C ASN A 87 -11.70 -5.68 -8.94
N SER A 88 -11.81 -5.25 -10.20
CA SER A 88 -12.12 -3.87 -10.53
C SER A 88 -13.61 -3.61 -10.41
N THR A 89 -13.96 -2.59 -9.64
CA THR A 89 -15.30 -1.97 -9.62
C THR A 89 -15.38 -0.73 -10.52
N SER A 90 -14.30 -0.42 -11.25
CA SER A 90 -14.24 0.70 -12.18
C SER A 90 -15.18 0.46 -13.37
N LYS A 91 -15.77 1.55 -13.86
CA LYS A 91 -16.48 1.57 -15.14
C LYS A 91 -15.51 1.32 -16.31
N THR A 92 -14.22 1.58 -16.11
CA THR A 92 -13.18 1.34 -17.12
C THR A 92 -12.87 -0.16 -17.23
N LYS A 93 -13.32 -0.77 -18.33
CA LYS A 93 -13.06 -2.18 -18.65
C LYS A 93 -12.15 -2.28 -19.88
N PRO A 94 -10.82 -2.12 -19.73
CA PRO A 94 -9.92 -2.20 -20.86
C PRO A 94 -9.87 -3.63 -21.40
N GLY A 95 -9.74 -3.81 -22.72
CA GLY A 95 -9.49 -5.14 -23.27
C GLY A 95 -8.13 -5.72 -22.86
N ARG A 96 -7.13 -4.86 -22.57
CA ARG A 96 -5.75 -5.26 -22.23
C ARG A 96 -5.28 -4.67 -20.91
N VAL A 97 -4.98 -3.37 -20.87
CA VAL A 97 -4.54 -2.66 -19.66
C VAL A 97 -4.91 -1.19 -19.72
N ALA A 98 -5.42 -0.66 -18.62
CA ALA A 98 -5.62 0.76 -18.41
C ALA A 98 -4.92 1.24 -17.14
N ILE A 99 -4.49 2.50 -17.15
CA ILE A 99 -4.09 3.22 -15.94
C ILE A 99 -5.14 4.28 -15.63
N LEU A 100 -5.64 4.24 -14.41
CA LEU A 100 -6.54 5.28 -13.89
C LEU A 100 -5.69 6.43 -13.38
N THR A 101 -5.74 7.57 -14.07
CA THR A 101 -4.95 8.75 -13.72
C THR A 101 -5.63 10.03 -14.23
N ALA A 102 -5.51 11.11 -13.45
CA ALA A 102 -5.84 12.45 -13.91
C ALA A 102 -4.70 13.06 -14.75
N ASP A 103 -3.46 12.60 -14.56
CA ASP A 103 -2.27 13.13 -15.21
C ASP A 103 -1.43 12.03 -15.88
N LYS A 104 -1.40 12.06 -17.21
CA LYS A 104 -0.63 11.11 -18.04
C LYS A 104 0.86 11.46 -18.09
N LYS A 105 1.23 12.71 -17.77
CA LYS A 105 2.62 13.19 -17.78
C LYS A 105 3.35 12.88 -16.47
N ASP A 106 2.67 12.30 -15.49
CA ASP A 106 3.29 11.88 -14.24
C ASP A 106 4.41 10.86 -14.48
N PRO A 107 5.64 11.10 -13.99
CA PRO A 107 6.75 10.17 -14.12
C PRO A 107 6.43 8.77 -13.62
N ARG A 108 5.67 8.64 -12.51
CA ARG A 108 5.27 7.36 -11.91
C ARG A 108 4.36 6.60 -12.86
N VAL A 109 3.36 7.30 -13.44
CA VAL A 109 2.45 6.73 -14.44
C VAL A 109 3.20 6.29 -15.67
N ARG A 110 4.15 7.10 -16.17
CA ARG A 110 4.96 6.76 -17.34
C ARG A 110 5.87 5.56 -17.09
N LEU A 111 6.47 5.49 -15.90
CA LEU A 111 7.33 4.38 -15.50
C LEU A 111 6.54 3.07 -15.43
N VAL A 112 5.37 3.09 -14.79
CA VAL A 112 4.44 1.94 -14.72
C VAL A 112 3.93 1.55 -16.11
N ALA A 113 3.50 2.53 -16.92
CA ALA A 113 3.03 2.27 -18.27
C ALA A 113 4.10 1.60 -19.15
N SER A 114 5.38 1.93 -18.92
CA SER A 114 6.48 1.36 -19.71
C SER A 114 6.73 -0.13 -19.45
N GLN A 115 6.21 -0.69 -18.35
CA GLN A 115 6.36 -2.10 -17.98
C GLN A 115 5.55 -3.04 -18.86
N PHE A 116 4.39 -2.59 -19.34
CA PHE A 116 3.46 -3.43 -20.07
C PHE A 116 3.91 -3.64 -21.51
N ARG A 117 3.72 -4.87 -22.03
CA ARG A 117 3.91 -5.18 -23.46
C ARG A 117 2.83 -4.52 -24.31
N ASP A 118 1.62 -4.50 -23.77
CA ASP A 118 0.43 -3.95 -24.43
C ASP A 118 0.41 -2.42 -24.41
N LYS A 119 -0.31 -1.84 -25.38
CA LYS A 119 -0.60 -0.40 -25.37
C LYS A 119 -1.52 -0.07 -24.19
N VAL A 120 -1.07 0.82 -23.32
CA VAL A 120 -1.82 1.28 -22.14
C VAL A 120 -2.84 2.33 -22.53
N THR A 121 -4.10 2.12 -22.16
CA THR A 121 -5.15 3.15 -22.21
C THR A 121 -5.19 3.93 -20.90
N TYR A 122 -5.69 5.17 -20.94
CA TYR A 122 -5.78 6.02 -19.77
C TYR A 122 -7.22 6.46 -19.56
N ALA A 123 -7.70 6.34 -18.33
CA ALA A 123 -9.02 6.80 -17.94
C ALA A 123 -8.92 7.62 -16.66
N LYS A 124 -9.93 8.48 -16.41
CA LYS A 124 -10.00 9.21 -15.15
C LYS A 124 -10.31 8.22 -14.00
N PRO A 125 -9.73 8.42 -12.80
CA PRO A 125 -10.07 7.61 -11.64
C PRO A 125 -11.55 7.76 -11.30
N ASP A 126 -12.24 6.64 -11.18
CA ASP A 126 -13.65 6.52 -10.78
C ASP A 126 -13.86 5.56 -9.59
N ILE A 127 -12.75 5.02 -9.08
CA ILE A 127 -12.68 4.21 -7.86
C ILE A 127 -11.64 4.82 -6.93
N ASP A 128 -11.70 4.44 -5.66
CA ASP A 128 -10.71 4.87 -4.67
C ASP A 128 -9.29 4.42 -5.08
N VAL A 129 -8.48 5.41 -5.45
CA VAL A 129 -7.08 5.25 -5.79
C VAL A 129 -6.23 5.55 -4.55
N ALA A 130 -6.29 4.64 -3.57
CA ALA A 130 -5.35 4.64 -2.45
C ALA A 130 -3.93 4.87 -3.00
N GLY A 131 -3.18 5.82 -2.45
CA GLY A 131 -2.06 6.48 -3.15
C GLY A 131 -1.13 5.59 -3.99
N GLY A 132 -0.54 6.13 -5.05
CA GLY A 132 0.24 5.36 -6.02
C GLY A 132 -0.46 5.31 -7.39
N VAL A 133 0.01 4.41 -8.26
CA VAL A 133 -0.54 4.28 -9.62
C VAL A 133 -1.53 3.12 -9.66
N THR A 134 -2.74 3.38 -10.14
CA THR A 134 -3.78 2.36 -10.23
C THR A 134 -3.89 1.80 -11.65
N VAL A 135 -3.75 0.49 -11.76
CA VAL A 135 -3.78 -0.26 -13.02
C VAL A 135 -5.00 -1.18 -13.03
N VAL A 136 -5.72 -1.20 -14.15
CA VAL A 136 -6.82 -2.13 -14.40
C VAL A 136 -6.44 -3.06 -15.55
N ILE A 137 -6.56 -4.37 -15.34
CA ILE A 137 -6.14 -5.41 -16.30
C ILE A 137 -7.35 -6.10 -16.92
N GLY A 138 -7.33 -6.26 -18.25
CA GLY A 138 -8.38 -6.92 -19.03
C GLY A 138 -8.03 -8.34 -19.48
N ASP A 139 -8.99 -9.01 -20.12
CA ASP A 139 -8.88 -10.40 -20.56
C ASP A 139 -7.72 -10.65 -21.53
N LYS A 140 -7.48 -9.73 -22.46
CA LYS A 140 -6.47 -9.83 -23.52
C LYS A 140 -5.09 -9.34 -23.09
N PHE A 141 -4.83 -9.27 -21.78
CA PHE A 141 -3.53 -8.88 -21.24
C PHE A 141 -2.43 -9.90 -21.59
N SER A 142 -1.35 -9.40 -22.18
CA SER A 142 -0.26 -10.19 -22.79
C SER A 142 1.01 -10.27 -21.93
N GLY A 143 1.03 -9.65 -20.75
CA GLY A 143 2.16 -9.68 -19.82
C GLY A 143 3.01 -8.40 -19.76
N LEU A 144 4.05 -8.45 -18.93
CA LEU A 144 5.07 -7.41 -18.82
C LEU A 144 6.24 -7.68 -19.77
N LYS A 145 7.01 -6.63 -20.09
CA LYS A 145 8.25 -6.75 -20.86
C LYS A 145 9.33 -7.40 -20.00
N SER A 146 10.14 -8.28 -20.59
CA SER A 146 11.20 -9.01 -19.89
C SER A 146 12.39 -8.15 -19.44
N LYS A 147 12.59 -6.99 -20.08
CA LYS A 147 13.65 -6.01 -19.76
C LYS A 147 13.08 -4.59 -19.73
N SER A 148 12.08 -4.37 -18.90
CA SER A 148 11.52 -3.03 -18.72
C SER A 148 12.44 -2.13 -17.90
N ARG A 149 12.41 -0.83 -18.21
CA ARG A 149 13.16 0.17 -17.46
C ARG A 149 12.59 0.27 -16.04
N THR A 150 13.45 0.18 -15.03
CA THR A 150 13.08 0.33 -13.61
C THR A 150 13.31 1.75 -13.09
N SER A 151 13.73 2.67 -13.96
CA SER A 151 14.00 4.07 -13.62
C SER A 151 13.64 5.02 -14.77
N ILE A 152 13.16 6.22 -14.44
CA ILE A 152 12.89 7.30 -15.39
C ILE A 152 13.33 8.65 -14.82
N LYS A 153 13.87 9.54 -15.66
CA LYS A 153 14.11 10.93 -15.23
C LYS A 153 12.79 11.61 -14.91
N SER A 154 12.70 12.19 -13.72
CA SER A 154 11.56 12.97 -13.30
C SER A 154 11.51 14.28 -14.09
N ASN A 155 10.34 14.63 -14.62
CA ASN A 155 10.14 15.91 -15.31
C ASN A 155 9.70 17.04 -14.36
N ARG A 156 9.50 16.74 -13.07
CA ARG A 156 9.04 17.65 -12.02
C ARG A 156 9.42 17.13 -10.64
N ASP A 157 9.20 17.94 -9.61
CA ASP A 157 9.40 17.49 -8.23
C ASP A 157 8.28 16.52 -7.82
N ILE A 158 8.63 15.38 -7.22
CA ILE A 158 7.67 14.40 -6.72
C ILE A 158 7.98 14.09 -5.26
N LYS A 159 6.98 14.24 -4.39
CA LYS A 159 7.03 13.70 -3.02
C LYS A 159 6.84 12.18 -3.06
N VAL A 160 7.84 11.45 -2.62
CA VAL A 160 7.82 9.98 -2.49
C VAL A 160 8.00 9.57 -1.04
N CYS A 161 7.42 8.42 -0.71
CA CYS A 161 7.57 7.77 0.58
C CYS A 161 8.72 6.77 0.49
N ILE A 162 9.86 7.07 1.12
CA ILE A 162 10.97 6.12 1.21
C ILE A 162 10.79 5.32 2.50
N PRO A 163 10.69 3.98 2.43
CA PRO A 163 10.61 3.17 3.63
C PRO A 163 11.91 3.29 4.43
N VAL A 164 11.81 3.60 5.72
CA VAL A 164 12.95 3.55 6.64
C VAL A 164 13.06 2.12 7.18
N VAL A 165 14.17 1.44 6.87
CA VAL A 165 14.51 0.15 7.47
C VAL A 165 15.37 0.47 8.70
N PRO A 166 14.91 0.20 9.94
CA PRO A 166 15.78 0.27 11.10
C PRO A 166 16.88 -0.79 10.92
N LEU A 167 18.15 -0.38 10.95
CA LEU A 167 19.25 -1.33 11.02
C LEU A 167 19.28 -1.92 12.44
N PRO A 168 19.45 -3.25 12.61
CA PRO A 168 19.56 -3.88 13.91
C PRO A 168 20.82 -3.46 14.69
#